data_AF-A0A2P2I7H9-F1
#
_entry.id   AF-A0A2P2I7H9-F1
#
_cell.length_a   1.000
_cell.length_b   1.000
_cell.length_c   1.000
_cell.angle_alpha   90.00
_cell.angle_beta   90.00
_cell.angle_gamma   90.00
#
_symmetry.space_group_name_H-M   'P 1'
#
loop_
_entity.id
_entity.type
_entity.pdbx_description
1 polymer ?
#
loop_
_entity_poly.entity_id
_entity_poly.type
_entity_poly.pdbx_seq_one_letter_code
_entity_poly.pdbx_strand_id
1 'polypeptide(L)'
;RVLSVGVPHAAVITHLNQTLTPIITDIANIKDAVLASGSYSKEQRFQVVRQLKLLACLARHLNANVPLNEVAAPSSALELSAAPATEQPPPTSTTSAVVAEEQPLLMVLRLVLPLLEQLSATTANLPDIVEVLCKLLKNSVSTLHAEVEPLLPQIVATLKCLYYTAIHPGVLDVTKMLLMLFGQPNSSHLSELRLLVETVVNYTLQRVNNDLWNYTHVVQALLNLSTHLCKKMPHTLHPEHLHALFVLGIEALRLPEESTIKSASSFLNHFLQLSRDYKGVIYEPVVRQNTEHFLRTIITCICNSPRHSLVPIGELLYSLCKLYGGPELVAVFRKLEEDDKFMPGRIKQADKRKFATAVMGSSGSKATTAAVTDLALVSRGVAGTEYGAATAHPPPFL
;
A
#
# COMPACT_ATOMS: atom_id res chain seq x y z
N ARG A 1 2.53 -9.92 -23.53
CA ARG A 1 1.80 -10.78 -24.49
C ARG A 1 0.65 -11.40 -23.74
N VAL A 2 -0.57 -11.10 -24.17
CA VAL A 2 -1.81 -11.59 -23.57
C VAL A 2 -2.12 -12.95 -24.23
N LEU A 3 -2.31 -13.99 -23.44
CA LEU A 3 -2.38 -15.39 -23.93
C LEU A 3 -3.66 -15.71 -24.71
N SER A 4 -4.66 -14.84 -24.65
CA SER A 4 -6.01 -15.05 -25.19
C SER A 4 -6.38 -14.13 -26.35
N VAL A 5 -5.48 -13.23 -26.80
CA VAL A 5 -5.79 -12.33 -27.93
C VAL A 5 -5.73 -13.13 -29.24
N GLY A 6 -6.88 -13.23 -29.94
CA GLY A 6 -7.00 -13.84 -31.25
C GLY A 6 -7.23 -15.36 -31.28
N VAL A 7 -7.42 -16.01 -30.12
CA VAL A 7 -7.73 -17.45 -30.04
C VAL A 7 -9.22 -17.64 -29.74
N PRO A 8 -9.94 -18.56 -30.42
CA PRO A 8 -11.35 -18.82 -30.13
C PRO A 8 -11.54 -19.26 -28.67
N HIS A 9 -12.52 -18.66 -27.98
CA HIS A 9 -12.80 -18.86 -26.56
C HIS A 9 -12.92 -20.35 -26.16
N ALA A 10 -13.61 -21.15 -26.97
CA ALA A 10 -13.76 -22.60 -26.75
C ALA A 10 -12.41 -23.37 -26.73
N ALA A 11 -11.43 -22.96 -27.54
CA ALA A 11 -10.11 -23.57 -27.54
C ALA A 11 -9.30 -23.15 -26.30
N VAL A 12 -9.42 -21.89 -25.88
CA VAL A 12 -8.81 -21.38 -24.64
C VAL A 12 -9.33 -22.16 -23.43
N ILE A 13 -10.65 -22.35 -23.31
CA ILE A 13 -11.25 -23.14 -22.22
C ILE A 13 -10.76 -24.58 -22.24
N THR A 14 -10.69 -25.22 -23.41
CA THR A 14 -10.25 -26.63 -23.52
C THR A 14 -8.80 -26.79 -23.06
N HIS A 15 -7.89 -25.92 -23.49
CA HIS A 15 -6.48 -25.94 -23.07
C HIS A 15 -6.31 -25.56 -21.59
N LEU A 16 -7.12 -24.64 -21.08
CA LEU A 16 -7.14 -24.31 -19.66
C LEU A 16 -7.57 -25.51 -18.82
N ASN A 17 -8.62 -26.22 -19.21
CA ASN A 17 -9.07 -27.42 -18.49
C ASN A 17 -7.99 -28.51 -18.49
N GLN A 18 -7.33 -28.77 -19.61
CA GLN A 18 -6.21 -29.74 -19.69
C GLN A 18 -5.04 -29.36 -18.78
N THR A 19 -4.74 -28.06 -18.67
CA THR A 19 -3.61 -27.56 -17.88
C THR A 19 -3.93 -27.44 -16.39
N LEU A 20 -5.14 -27.02 -16.04
CA LEU A 20 -5.55 -26.72 -14.66
C LEU A 20 -5.98 -27.94 -13.88
N THR A 21 -6.62 -28.93 -14.52
CA THR A 21 -7.08 -30.17 -13.86
C THR A 21 -5.96 -30.86 -13.06
N PRO A 22 -4.75 -31.13 -13.62
CA PRO A 22 -3.69 -31.76 -12.84
C PRO A 22 -3.20 -30.86 -11.70
N ILE A 23 -3.09 -29.55 -11.93
CA ILE A 23 -2.64 -28.58 -10.92
C ILE A 23 -3.59 -28.54 -9.72
N ILE A 24 -4.90 -28.46 -9.97
CA ILE A 24 -5.93 -28.39 -8.93
C ILE A 24 -6.00 -29.71 -8.16
N THR A 25 -5.93 -30.84 -8.86
CA THR A 25 -5.95 -32.18 -8.26
C THR A 25 -4.73 -32.39 -7.36
N ASP A 26 -3.54 -32.02 -7.81
CA ASP A 26 -2.31 -32.09 -7.01
C ASP A 26 -2.41 -31.26 -5.73
N ILE A 27 -2.87 -30.00 -5.84
CA ILE A 27 -3.02 -29.12 -4.68
C ILE A 27 -4.06 -29.70 -3.71
N ALA A 28 -5.18 -30.23 -4.20
CA ALA A 28 -6.22 -30.84 -3.37
C ALA A 28 -5.70 -32.08 -2.62
N ASN A 29 -4.97 -32.96 -3.32
CA ASN A 29 -4.37 -34.15 -2.73
C ASN A 29 -3.35 -33.81 -1.63
N ILE A 30 -2.48 -32.82 -1.88
CA ILE A 30 -1.51 -32.36 -0.88
C ILE A 30 -2.22 -31.77 0.33
N LYS A 31 -3.27 -30.97 0.10
CA LYS A 31 -4.08 -30.40 1.17
C LYS A 31 -4.72 -31.49 2.03
N ASP A 32 -5.35 -32.50 1.43
CA ASP A 32 -5.98 -33.60 2.17
C ASP A 32 -4.94 -34.40 2.97
N ALA A 33 -3.74 -34.60 2.42
CA ALA A 33 -2.62 -35.23 3.13
C ALA A 33 -2.11 -34.37 4.31
N VAL A 34 -2.10 -33.05 4.18
CA VAL A 34 -1.70 -32.12 5.26
C VAL A 34 -2.76 -32.06 6.35
N LEU A 35 -4.05 -32.09 6.01
CA LEU A 35 -5.14 -32.17 6.98
C LEU A 35 -5.03 -33.45 7.83
N ALA A 36 -4.60 -34.57 7.23
CA ALA A 36 -4.39 -35.83 7.94
C ALA A 36 -3.09 -35.86 8.79
N SER A 37 -2.01 -35.22 8.33
CA SER A 37 -0.69 -35.27 8.97
C SER A 37 -0.37 -34.09 9.89
N GLY A 38 -1.16 -33.01 9.83
CA GLY A 38 -1.02 -31.80 10.64
C GLY A 38 0.16 -30.89 10.27
N SER A 39 0.97 -31.24 9.27
CA SER A 39 2.12 -30.42 8.84
C SER A 39 2.49 -30.64 7.37
N TYR A 40 3.10 -29.64 6.75
CA TYR A 40 3.63 -29.76 5.39
C TYR A 40 5.01 -30.42 5.38
N SER A 41 5.17 -31.50 4.60
CA SER A 41 6.49 -31.98 4.22
C SER A 41 7.21 -30.94 3.35
N LYS A 42 8.55 -30.94 3.37
CA LYS A 42 9.37 -30.02 2.54
C LYS A 42 9.03 -30.14 1.05
N GLU A 43 8.82 -31.36 0.57
CA GLU A 43 8.48 -31.62 -0.84
C GLU A 43 7.07 -31.12 -1.18
N GLN A 44 6.10 -31.41 -0.31
CA GLN A 44 4.71 -30.94 -0.45
C GLN A 44 4.64 -29.41 -0.47
N ARG A 45 5.37 -28.75 0.43
CA ARG A 45 5.48 -27.29 0.48
C ARG A 45 6.05 -26.73 -0.84
N PHE A 46 7.14 -27.31 -1.34
CA PHE A 46 7.75 -26.88 -2.61
C PHE A 46 6.79 -27.07 -3.79
N GLN A 47 6.10 -28.21 -3.86
CA GLN A 47 5.14 -28.50 -4.92
C GLN A 47 3.96 -27.51 -4.89
N VAL A 48 3.37 -27.24 -3.73
CA VAL A 48 2.27 -26.26 -3.59
C VAL A 48 2.73 -24.87 -4.02
N VAL A 49 3.88 -24.41 -3.56
CA VAL A 49 4.45 -23.10 -3.95
C VAL A 49 4.66 -23.02 -5.46
N ARG A 50 5.20 -24.07 -6.08
CA ARG A 50 5.41 -24.13 -7.54
C ARG A 50 4.08 -24.04 -8.29
N GLN A 51 3.09 -24.85 -7.90
CA GLN A 51 1.79 -24.88 -8.55
C GLN A 51 1.05 -23.54 -8.42
N LEU A 52 1.06 -22.93 -7.24
CA LEU A 52 0.48 -21.60 -7.03
C LEU A 52 1.21 -20.50 -7.83
N LYS A 53 2.53 -20.60 -8.01
CA LYS A 53 3.30 -19.67 -8.87
C LYS A 53 2.89 -19.78 -10.34
N LEU A 54 2.63 -21.00 -10.82
CA LEU A 54 2.12 -21.22 -12.18
C LEU A 54 0.74 -20.59 -12.37
N LEU A 55 -0.17 -20.80 -11.42
CA LEU A 55 -1.48 -20.15 -11.41
C LEU A 55 -1.37 -18.63 -11.36
N ALA A 56 -0.48 -18.08 -10.52
CA ALA A 56 -0.26 -16.64 -10.43
C ALA A 56 0.29 -16.06 -11.75
N CYS A 57 1.15 -16.80 -12.44
CA CYS A 57 1.67 -16.42 -13.76
C CYS A 57 0.55 -16.42 -14.82
N LEU A 58 -0.28 -17.47 -14.83
CA LEU A 58 -1.44 -17.56 -15.71
C LEU A 58 -2.39 -16.37 -15.49
N ALA A 59 -2.74 -16.07 -14.24
CA ALA A 59 -3.64 -14.98 -13.88
C ALA A 59 -3.14 -13.60 -14.34
N ARG A 60 -1.84 -13.40 -14.49
CA ARG A 60 -1.25 -12.14 -14.98
C ARG A 60 -1.42 -11.96 -16.49
N HIS A 61 -1.51 -13.05 -17.25
CA HIS A 61 -1.40 -13.02 -18.71
C HIS A 61 -2.66 -13.50 -19.44
N LEU A 62 -3.62 -14.09 -18.72
CA LEU A 62 -4.90 -14.53 -19.25
C LEU A 62 -5.93 -13.39 -19.17
N ASN A 63 -6.00 -12.56 -20.22
CA ASN A 63 -6.97 -11.47 -20.34
C ASN A 63 -7.66 -11.53 -21.70
N ALA A 64 -8.96 -11.75 -21.76
CA ALA A 64 -9.67 -11.79 -23.03
C ALA A 64 -10.01 -10.39 -23.57
N ASN A 65 -9.81 -9.33 -22.76
CA ASN A 65 -10.08 -7.97 -23.18
C ASN A 65 -9.07 -7.54 -24.24
N VAL A 66 -9.54 -7.40 -25.49
CA VAL A 66 -8.81 -6.73 -26.55
C VAL A 66 -8.59 -5.27 -26.10
N PRO A 67 -7.35 -4.77 -26.05
CA PRO A 67 -7.13 -3.36 -25.76
C PRO A 67 -7.84 -2.53 -26.85
N LEU A 68 -8.68 -1.58 -26.44
CA LEU A 68 -9.52 -0.70 -27.26
C LEU A 68 -8.77 0.13 -28.35
N ASN A 69 -7.49 -0.10 -28.59
CA ASN A 69 -6.65 0.66 -29.53
C ASN A 69 -6.44 0.01 -30.91
N GLU A 70 -7.01 -1.16 -31.21
CA GLU A 70 -6.82 -1.85 -32.51
C GLU A 70 -8.09 -1.88 -33.39
N VAL A 71 -9.10 -1.03 -33.15
CA VAL A 71 -10.30 -0.94 -34.01
C VAL A 71 -10.23 0.19 -35.06
N ALA A 72 -9.09 0.88 -35.18
CA ALA A 72 -8.90 1.93 -36.20
C ALA A 72 -7.78 1.59 -37.18
N ALA A 73 -8.00 0.58 -38.02
CA ALA A 73 -7.34 0.48 -39.32
C ALA A 73 -8.19 -0.40 -40.26
N PRO A 74 -9.05 0.17 -41.12
CA PRO A 74 -9.58 -0.58 -42.24
C PRO A 74 -8.46 -0.71 -43.29
N SER A 75 -8.21 -1.96 -43.65
CA SER A 75 -7.29 -2.42 -44.69
C SER A 75 -7.43 -1.61 -45.98
N SER A 76 -6.31 -1.09 -46.46
CA SER A 76 -6.16 -0.50 -47.78
C SER A 76 -6.03 -1.58 -48.86
N ALA A 77 -7.06 -1.73 -49.70
CA ALA A 77 -6.93 -2.26 -51.06
C ALA A 77 -8.13 -1.79 -51.92
N LEU A 78 -7.87 -0.73 -52.68
CA LEU A 78 -8.40 -0.32 -53.99
C LEU A 78 -9.60 -1.08 -54.58
N GLU A 79 -10.65 -0.33 -54.94
CA GLU A 79 -11.17 -0.30 -56.32
C GLU A 79 -12.02 0.98 -56.57
N LEU A 80 -11.81 1.61 -57.72
CA LEU A 80 -12.44 2.86 -58.19
C LEU A 80 -13.87 2.63 -58.70
N SER A 81 -14.78 3.60 -58.50
CA SER A 81 -15.45 4.37 -59.58
C SER A 81 -16.81 4.99 -59.17
N ALA A 82 -16.96 6.27 -59.53
CA ALA A 82 -18.16 7.04 -59.89
C ALA A 82 -19.27 7.39 -58.86
N ALA A 83 -19.51 8.70 -58.72
CA ALA A 83 -20.68 9.37 -58.10
C ALA A 83 -21.76 9.68 -59.18
N PRO A 84 -22.93 10.34 -58.90
CA PRO A 84 -23.43 10.91 -57.63
C PRO A 84 -24.97 10.75 -57.32
N ALA A 85 -25.33 11.17 -56.10
CA ALA A 85 -26.60 11.78 -55.63
C ALA A 85 -27.90 10.94 -55.48
N THR A 86 -28.38 10.77 -54.23
CA THR A 86 -29.68 11.33 -53.74
C THR A 86 -29.84 11.19 -52.21
N GLU A 87 -30.49 12.17 -51.60
CA GLU A 87 -30.83 12.30 -50.17
C GLU A 87 -31.84 11.25 -49.68
N GLN A 88 -31.65 10.71 -48.46
CA GLN A 88 -32.72 10.48 -47.45
C GLN A 88 -32.15 9.98 -46.09
N PRO A 89 -32.84 10.22 -44.96
CA PRO A 89 -32.31 10.14 -43.59
C PRO A 89 -32.37 8.71 -43.00
N PRO A 90 -31.51 8.34 -42.02
CA PRO A 90 -31.55 7.01 -41.43
C PRO A 90 -32.62 6.90 -40.31
N PRO A 91 -33.43 5.84 -40.27
CA PRO A 91 -34.20 5.45 -39.10
C PRO A 91 -33.38 4.52 -38.18
N THR A 92 -33.46 4.82 -36.88
CA THR A 92 -33.51 3.90 -35.73
C THR A 92 -32.62 2.64 -35.70
N SER A 93 -31.59 2.73 -34.84
CA SER A 93 -31.22 1.74 -33.80
C SER A 93 -31.52 0.26 -34.08
N THR A 94 -30.52 -0.47 -34.58
CA THR A 94 -30.40 -1.91 -34.37
C THR A 94 -29.44 -2.17 -33.19
N THR A 95 -30.06 -2.56 -32.09
CA THR A 95 -29.48 -3.22 -30.92
C THR A 95 -28.65 -4.43 -31.37
N SER A 96 -27.32 -4.33 -31.35
CA SER A 96 -26.45 -5.51 -31.36
C SER A 96 -26.25 -5.97 -29.90
N ALA A 97 -26.99 -6.99 -29.50
CA ALA A 97 -26.73 -7.75 -28.29
C ALA A 97 -25.52 -8.65 -28.55
N VAL A 98 -24.32 -8.17 -28.22
CA VAL A 98 -23.13 -9.03 -28.09
C VAL A 98 -23.33 -9.83 -26.81
N VAL A 99 -23.51 -11.15 -26.93
CA VAL A 99 -23.46 -12.08 -25.81
C VAL A 99 -22.13 -11.85 -25.11
N ALA A 100 -22.15 -11.32 -23.89
CA ALA A 100 -20.94 -11.09 -23.10
C ALA A 100 -20.31 -12.45 -22.78
N GLU A 101 -19.35 -12.88 -23.59
CA GLU A 101 -18.55 -14.06 -23.35
C GLU A 101 -17.81 -13.88 -22.02
N GLU A 102 -18.11 -14.75 -21.05
CA GLU A 102 -17.52 -14.68 -19.72
C GLU A 102 -16.00 -14.83 -19.78
N GLN A 103 -15.27 -13.99 -19.04
CA GLN A 103 -13.82 -13.99 -19.07
C GLN A 103 -13.23 -15.33 -18.59
N PRO A 104 -12.28 -15.93 -19.34
CA PRO A 104 -11.66 -17.20 -18.98
C PRO A 104 -11.02 -17.19 -17.59
N LEU A 105 -10.37 -16.10 -17.21
CA LEU A 105 -9.74 -15.98 -15.90
C LEU A 105 -10.77 -15.95 -14.76
N LEU A 106 -11.94 -15.36 -14.98
CA LEU A 106 -13.03 -15.35 -14.00
C LEU A 106 -13.53 -16.78 -13.73
N MET A 107 -13.68 -17.59 -14.77
CA MET A 107 -14.06 -19.00 -14.65
C MET A 107 -13.01 -19.81 -13.86
N VAL A 108 -11.73 -19.59 -14.16
CA VAL A 108 -10.62 -20.25 -13.44
C VAL A 108 -10.63 -19.89 -11.96
N LEU A 109 -10.87 -18.61 -11.62
CA LEU A 109 -10.93 -18.19 -10.23
C LEU A 109 -12.11 -18.77 -9.48
N ARG A 110 -13.29 -18.89 -10.10
CA ARG A 110 -14.44 -19.58 -9.48
C ARG A 110 -14.10 -21.01 -9.06
N LEU A 111 -13.32 -21.71 -9.86
CA LEU A 111 -12.90 -23.08 -9.58
C LEU A 111 -11.83 -23.14 -8.48
N VAL A 112 -10.87 -22.20 -8.48
CA VAL A 112 -9.67 -22.26 -7.64
C VAL A 112 -9.87 -21.59 -6.27
N LEU A 113 -10.68 -20.53 -6.16
CA LEU A 113 -10.87 -19.76 -4.93
C LEU A 113 -11.29 -20.60 -3.70
N PRO A 114 -12.25 -21.53 -3.79
CA PRO A 114 -12.60 -22.39 -2.65
C PRO A 114 -11.40 -23.20 -2.12
N LEU A 115 -10.52 -23.65 -3.02
CA LEU A 115 -9.31 -24.36 -2.66
C LEU A 115 -8.28 -23.44 -2.00
N LEU A 116 -8.15 -22.18 -2.47
CA LEU A 116 -7.26 -21.19 -1.85
C LEU A 116 -7.72 -20.83 -0.43
N GLU A 117 -9.03 -20.69 -0.22
CA GLU A 117 -9.61 -20.44 1.09
C GLU A 117 -9.29 -21.59 2.06
N GLN A 118 -9.45 -22.84 1.64
CA GLN A 118 -9.06 -24.00 2.44
C GLN A 118 -7.56 -24.05 2.73
N LEU A 119 -6.71 -23.71 1.76
CA LEU A 119 -5.26 -23.61 1.98
C LEU A 119 -4.94 -22.50 2.99
N SER A 120 -5.60 -21.35 2.91
CA SER A 120 -5.32 -20.23 3.83
C SER A 120 -5.42 -20.64 5.30
N ALA A 121 -6.38 -21.51 5.65
CA ALA A 121 -6.57 -22.00 7.01
C ALA A 121 -5.42 -22.90 7.52
N THR A 122 -4.65 -23.52 6.62
CA THR A 122 -3.55 -24.45 6.97
C THR A 122 -2.16 -23.83 6.82
N THR A 123 -2.07 -22.57 6.38
CA THR A 123 -0.80 -21.89 6.08
C THR A 123 -0.12 -21.20 7.26
N ALA A 124 -0.52 -21.50 8.49
CA ALA A 124 0.11 -20.96 9.70
C ALA A 124 1.62 -21.24 9.67
N ASN A 125 2.43 -20.18 9.76
CA ASN A 125 3.91 -20.21 9.73
C ASN A 125 4.55 -20.57 8.37
N LEU A 126 3.83 -20.48 7.25
CA LEU A 126 4.36 -20.72 5.90
C LEU A 126 4.33 -19.46 5.03
N PRO A 127 5.25 -18.49 5.25
CA PRO A 127 5.20 -17.17 4.63
C PRO A 127 5.32 -17.22 3.10
N ASP A 128 6.01 -18.22 2.56
CA ASP A 128 6.17 -18.43 1.12
C ASP A 128 4.88 -18.87 0.42
N ILE A 129 4.04 -19.69 1.07
CA ILE A 129 2.73 -20.04 0.51
C ILE A 129 1.83 -18.80 0.55
N VAL A 130 1.81 -18.07 1.68
CA VAL A 130 1.02 -16.85 1.84
C VAL A 130 1.42 -15.79 0.81
N GLU A 131 2.72 -15.59 0.57
CA GLU A 131 3.23 -14.64 -0.43
C GLU A 131 2.69 -14.98 -1.83
N VAL A 132 2.75 -16.25 -2.24
CA VAL A 132 2.29 -16.67 -3.56
C VAL A 132 0.77 -16.60 -3.68
N LEU A 133 0.02 -16.92 -2.62
CA LEU A 133 -1.44 -16.73 -2.57
C LEU A 133 -1.81 -15.26 -2.75
N CYS A 134 -1.19 -14.35 -1.99
CA CYS A 134 -1.39 -12.91 -2.18
C CYS A 134 -1.01 -12.46 -3.59
N LYS A 135 0.07 -13.00 -4.17
CA LYS A 135 0.50 -12.67 -5.54
C LYS A 135 -0.49 -13.15 -6.59
N LEU A 136 -1.06 -14.35 -6.43
CA LEU A 136 -2.13 -14.87 -7.28
C LEU A 136 -3.34 -13.92 -7.22
N LEU A 137 -3.85 -13.63 -6.03
CA LEU A 137 -5.00 -12.73 -5.85
C LEU A 137 -4.73 -11.33 -6.42
N LYS A 138 -3.54 -10.77 -6.17
CA LYS A 138 -3.13 -9.46 -6.71
C LYS A 138 -3.10 -9.44 -8.23
N ASN A 139 -2.49 -10.45 -8.85
CA ASN A 139 -2.47 -10.56 -10.32
C ASN A 139 -3.89 -10.71 -10.88
N SER A 140 -4.72 -11.55 -10.26
CA SER A 140 -6.12 -11.77 -10.65
C SER A 140 -6.94 -10.49 -10.63
N VAL A 141 -6.92 -9.76 -9.51
CA VAL A 141 -7.65 -8.48 -9.38
C VAL A 141 -7.10 -7.44 -10.37
N SER A 142 -5.78 -7.39 -10.56
CA SER A 142 -5.14 -6.47 -11.50
C SER A 142 -5.45 -6.76 -12.96
N THR A 143 -5.76 -8.01 -13.31
CA THR A 143 -6.10 -8.39 -14.69
C THR A 143 -7.59 -8.21 -14.98
N LEU A 144 -8.44 -8.63 -14.04
CA LEU A 144 -9.90 -8.61 -14.20
C LEU A 144 -10.53 -7.23 -13.94
N HIS A 145 -9.90 -6.38 -13.13
CA HIS A 145 -10.44 -5.06 -12.73
C HIS A 145 -11.89 -5.15 -12.23
N ALA A 146 -12.85 -4.56 -12.96
CA ALA A 146 -14.27 -4.54 -12.58
C ALA A 146 -14.92 -5.94 -12.65
N GLU A 147 -14.41 -6.82 -13.52
CA GLU A 147 -15.01 -8.14 -13.74
C GLU A 147 -14.81 -9.13 -12.59
N VAL A 148 -13.96 -8.78 -11.61
CA VAL A 148 -13.77 -9.59 -10.39
C VAL A 148 -14.92 -9.40 -9.38
N GLU A 149 -15.82 -8.44 -9.59
CA GLU A 149 -16.92 -8.09 -8.68
C GLU A 149 -17.73 -9.31 -8.18
N PRO A 150 -18.12 -10.30 -9.02
CA PRO A 150 -18.87 -11.47 -8.56
C PRO A 150 -18.12 -12.34 -7.54
N LEU A 151 -16.79 -12.28 -7.53
CA LEU A 151 -15.92 -13.07 -6.64
C LEU A 151 -15.40 -12.26 -5.45
N LEU A 152 -15.76 -10.98 -5.37
CA LEU A 152 -15.26 -10.08 -4.34
C LEU A 152 -15.52 -10.58 -2.92
N PRO A 153 -16.72 -11.08 -2.56
CA PRO A 153 -16.96 -11.58 -1.20
C PRO A 153 -16.04 -12.74 -0.81
N GLN A 154 -15.81 -13.67 -1.74
CA GLN A 154 -14.94 -14.82 -1.50
C GLN A 154 -13.47 -14.41 -1.40
N ILE A 155 -13.03 -13.45 -2.21
CA ILE A 155 -11.68 -12.88 -2.09
C ILE A 155 -11.50 -12.20 -0.73
N VAL A 156 -12.48 -11.39 -0.29
CA VAL A 156 -12.43 -10.73 1.01
C VAL A 156 -12.38 -11.73 2.16
N ALA A 157 -13.20 -12.79 2.11
CA ALA A 157 -13.18 -13.88 3.10
C ALA A 157 -11.80 -14.56 3.15
N THR A 158 -11.23 -14.89 1.98
CA THR A 158 -9.89 -15.49 1.88
C THR A 158 -8.80 -14.57 2.45
N LEU A 159 -8.86 -13.27 2.17
CA LEU A 159 -7.90 -12.29 2.70
C LEU A 159 -7.98 -12.18 4.23
N LYS A 160 -9.19 -12.18 4.80
CA LYS A 160 -9.38 -12.19 6.27
C LYS A 160 -8.78 -13.46 6.88
N CYS A 161 -9.08 -14.63 6.31
CA CYS A 161 -8.55 -15.91 6.77
C CYS A 161 -7.01 -15.94 6.74
N LEU A 162 -6.41 -15.50 5.62
CA LEU A 162 -4.96 -15.35 5.49
C LEU A 162 -4.40 -14.43 6.58
N TYR A 163 -5.02 -13.28 6.82
CA TYR A 163 -4.50 -12.31 7.79
C TYR A 163 -4.58 -12.79 9.24
N TYR A 164 -5.66 -13.49 9.61
CA TYR A 164 -5.78 -14.10 10.93
C TYR A 164 -4.72 -15.18 11.15
N THR A 165 -4.44 -15.97 10.11
CA THR A 165 -3.51 -17.11 10.17
C THR A 165 -2.05 -16.67 10.12
N ALA A 166 -1.72 -15.71 9.26
CA ALA A 166 -0.37 -15.18 9.06
C ALA A 166 -0.40 -13.71 8.62
N ILE A 167 0.15 -12.83 9.46
CA ILE A 167 0.25 -11.41 9.14
C ILE A 167 1.28 -11.19 8.02
N HIS A 168 0.84 -10.69 6.87
CA HIS A 168 1.68 -10.57 5.68
C HIS A 168 1.38 -9.29 4.87
N PRO A 169 2.39 -8.55 4.39
CA PRO A 169 2.17 -7.28 3.66
C PRO A 169 1.39 -7.46 2.35
N GLY A 170 1.47 -8.64 1.72
CA GLY A 170 0.74 -8.94 0.49
C GLY A 170 -0.79 -8.83 0.63
N VAL A 171 -1.35 -9.09 1.81
CA VAL A 171 -2.79 -8.93 2.07
C VAL A 171 -3.18 -7.46 2.07
N LEU A 172 -2.36 -6.59 2.65
CA LEU A 172 -2.58 -5.13 2.68
C LEU A 172 -2.51 -4.54 1.27
N ASP A 173 -1.58 -5.03 0.45
CA ASP A 173 -1.46 -4.66 -0.97
C ASP A 173 -2.71 -5.02 -1.78
N VAL A 174 -3.24 -6.24 -1.60
CA VAL A 174 -4.46 -6.68 -2.31
C VAL A 174 -5.66 -5.88 -1.79
N THR A 175 -5.75 -5.66 -0.48
CA THR A 175 -6.79 -4.83 0.15
C THR A 175 -6.80 -3.43 -0.45
N LYS A 176 -5.63 -2.79 -0.60
CA LYS A 176 -5.50 -1.50 -1.27
C LYS A 176 -6.02 -1.54 -2.71
N MET A 177 -5.70 -2.58 -3.47
CA MET A 177 -6.15 -2.72 -4.86
C MET A 177 -7.68 -2.88 -4.96
N LEU A 178 -8.29 -3.68 -4.08
CA LEU A 178 -9.75 -3.84 -4.02
C LEU A 178 -10.43 -2.51 -3.68
N LEU A 179 -9.88 -1.76 -2.73
CA LEU A 179 -10.37 -0.44 -2.36
C LEU A 179 -10.27 0.56 -3.51
N MET A 180 -9.20 0.52 -4.30
CA MET A 180 -9.06 1.38 -5.48
C MET A 180 -10.13 1.12 -6.54
N LEU A 181 -10.57 -0.13 -6.70
CA LEU A 181 -11.58 -0.54 -7.68
C LEU A 181 -13.01 -0.34 -7.16
N PHE A 182 -13.28 -0.73 -5.92
CA PHE A 182 -14.64 -0.87 -5.37
C PHE A 182 -14.89 -0.03 -4.10
N GLY A 183 -13.93 0.79 -3.65
CA GLY A 183 -14.05 1.61 -2.43
C GLY A 183 -14.86 2.91 -2.59
N GLN A 184 -15.55 3.08 -3.72
CA GLN A 184 -16.37 4.27 -3.96
C GLN A 184 -17.61 4.29 -3.04
N PRO A 185 -18.08 5.48 -2.59
CA PRO A 185 -19.22 5.61 -1.68
C PRO A 185 -20.49 4.87 -2.12
N ASN A 186 -20.70 4.75 -3.45
CA ASN A 186 -21.88 4.16 -4.04
C ASN A 186 -21.75 2.65 -4.33
N SER A 187 -20.62 2.03 -3.98
CA SER A 187 -20.44 0.60 -4.20
C SER A 187 -21.24 -0.21 -3.18
N SER A 188 -21.96 -1.22 -3.66
CA SER A 188 -22.61 -2.25 -2.84
C SER A 188 -21.65 -2.98 -1.89
N HIS A 189 -20.36 -3.05 -2.26
CA HIS A 189 -19.32 -3.78 -1.53
C HIS A 189 -18.55 -2.93 -0.51
N LEU A 190 -18.88 -1.64 -0.38
CA LEU A 190 -18.16 -0.73 0.51
C LEU A 190 -18.20 -1.18 1.97
N SER A 191 -19.34 -1.70 2.45
CA SER A 191 -19.48 -2.18 3.83
C SER A 191 -18.52 -3.33 4.13
N GLU A 192 -18.43 -4.29 3.21
CA GLU A 192 -17.55 -5.46 3.32
C GLU A 192 -16.07 -5.05 3.28
N LEU A 193 -15.70 -4.12 2.39
CA LEU A 193 -14.34 -3.59 2.30
C LEU A 193 -13.94 -2.77 3.52
N ARG A 194 -14.86 -2.01 4.11
CA ARG A 194 -14.63 -1.32 5.39
C ARG A 194 -14.33 -2.31 6.50
N LEU A 195 -15.09 -3.40 6.58
CA LEU A 195 -14.85 -4.46 7.57
C LEU A 195 -13.50 -5.14 7.34
N LEU A 196 -13.08 -5.32 6.08
CA LEU A 196 -11.72 -5.81 5.75
C LEU A 196 -10.64 -4.84 6.23
N VAL A 197 -10.79 -3.53 5.97
CA VAL A 197 -9.87 -2.48 6.45
C VAL A 197 -9.76 -2.51 7.97
N GLU A 198 -10.89 -2.54 8.67
CA GLU A 198 -10.93 -2.62 10.11
C GLU A 198 -10.23 -3.88 10.63
N THR A 199 -10.46 -5.03 10.00
CA THR A 199 -9.81 -6.29 10.36
C THR A 199 -8.29 -6.18 10.25
N VAL A 200 -7.78 -5.72 9.11
CA VAL A 200 -6.33 -5.65 8.89
C VAL A 200 -5.66 -4.59 9.76
N VAL A 201 -6.31 -3.45 10.00
CA VAL A 201 -5.82 -2.40 10.88
C VAL A 201 -5.75 -2.89 12.33
N ASN A 202 -6.86 -3.42 12.86
CA ASN A 202 -6.93 -3.92 14.25
C ASN A 202 -5.89 -5.01 14.50
N TYR A 203 -5.82 -6.00 13.62
CA TYR A 203 -4.91 -7.13 13.80
C TYR A 203 -3.44 -6.71 13.69
N THR A 204 -3.13 -5.77 12.77
CA THR A 204 -1.77 -5.22 12.71
C THR A 204 -1.41 -4.47 13.99
N LEU A 205 -2.28 -3.55 14.43
CA LEU A 205 -2.02 -2.73 15.61
C LEU A 205 -1.80 -3.58 16.85
N GLN A 206 -2.60 -4.63 17.05
CA GLN A 206 -2.42 -5.58 18.16
C GLN A 206 -1.09 -6.33 18.10
N ARG A 207 -0.63 -6.72 16.90
CA ARG A 207 0.63 -7.45 16.72
C ARG A 207 1.86 -6.56 16.89
N VAL A 208 1.85 -5.36 16.30
CA VAL A 208 3.01 -4.46 16.29
C VAL A 208 3.19 -3.72 17.60
N ASN A 209 2.16 -3.58 18.44
CA ASN A 209 2.24 -2.89 19.72
C ASN A 209 3.30 -3.50 20.67
N ASN A 210 3.51 -4.81 20.58
CA ASN A 210 4.49 -5.51 21.41
C ASN A 210 5.85 -5.67 20.74
N ASP A 211 5.92 -5.58 19.41
CA ASP A 211 7.12 -5.98 18.65
C ASP A 211 7.21 -5.27 17.28
N LEU A 212 7.38 -3.95 17.30
CA LEU A 212 7.44 -3.15 16.07
C LEU A 212 8.60 -3.58 15.14
N TRP A 213 9.75 -3.98 15.71
CA TRP A 213 11.00 -4.25 15.00
C TRP A 213 10.96 -5.54 14.17
N ASN A 214 10.16 -6.53 14.55
CA ASN A 214 10.03 -7.76 13.77
C ASN A 214 8.99 -7.67 12.64
N TYR A 215 8.19 -6.59 12.61
CA TYR A 215 7.10 -6.42 11.64
C TYR A 215 7.28 -5.19 10.74
N THR A 216 8.50 -4.69 10.54
CA THR A 216 8.77 -3.45 9.78
C THR A 216 8.17 -3.46 8.36
N HIS A 217 8.25 -4.58 7.64
CA HIS A 217 7.63 -4.72 6.31
C HIS A 217 6.10 -4.63 6.33
N VAL A 218 5.45 -5.17 7.37
CA VAL A 218 3.99 -5.09 7.54
C VAL A 218 3.60 -3.66 7.91
N VAL A 219 4.35 -3.02 8.82
CA VAL A 219 4.16 -1.62 9.22
C VAL A 219 4.27 -0.70 7.99
N GLN A 220 5.29 -0.88 7.16
CA GLN A 220 5.46 -0.15 5.91
C GLN A 220 4.23 -0.31 4.99
N ALA A 221 3.75 -1.55 4.80
CA ALA A 221 2.58 -1.83 3.97
C ALA A 221 1.30 -1.21 4.54
N LEU A 222 1.12 -1.25 5.87
CA LEU A 222 -0.03 -0.64 6.53
C LEU A 222 0.00 0.89 6.38
N LEU A 223 1.14 1.53 6.61
CA LEU A 223 1.29 2.98 6.44
C LEU A 223 1.03 3.42 4.99
N ASN A 224 1.43 2.60 4.00
CA ASN A 224 1.11 2.83 2.60
C ASN A 224 -0.39 2.69 2.30
N LEU A 225 -1.07 1.73 2.94
CA LEU A 225 -2.53 1.60 2.89
C LEU A 225 -3.18 2.83 3.54
N SER A 226 -2.84 3.16 4.78
CA SER A 226 -3.38 4.32 5.52
C SER A 226 -3.17 5.64 4.78
N THR A 227 -2.01 5.84 4.14
CA THR A 227 -1.76 7.00 3.26
C THR A 227 -2.80 7.06 2.13
N HIS A 228 -3.08 5.93 1.49
CA HIS A 228 -4.09 5.86 0.44
C HIS A 228 -5.50 6.16 0.98
N LEU A 229 -5.83 5.62 2.15
CA LEU A 229 -7.11 5.88 2.80
C LEU A 229 -7.30 7.37 3.09
N CYS A 230 -6.33 8.01 3.76
CA CYS A 230 -6.38 9.44 4.06
C CYS A 230 -6.49 10.29 2.78
N LYS A 231 -5.76 9.93 1.71
CA LYS A 231 -5.70 10.73 0.48
C LYS A 231 -6.94 10.60 -0.40
N LYS A 232 -7.54 9.41 -0.48
CA LYS A 232 -8.54 9.09 -1.52
C LYS A 232 -9.89 8.67 -0.95
N MET A 233 -9.93 8.10 0.25
CA MET A 233 -11.14 7.47 0.79
C MET A 233 -11.20 7.56 2.32
N PRO A 234 -11.13 8.77 2.91
CA PRO A 234 -11.08 8.94 4.36
C PRO A 234 -12.32 8.38 5.08
N HIS A 235 -13.44 8.21 4.38
CA HIS A 235 -14.69 7.62 4.87
C HIS A 235 -14.59 6.11 5.17
N THR A 236 -13.54 5.43 4.70
CA THR A 236 -13.36 3.99 4.92
C THR A 236 -12.66 3.67 6.24
N LEU A 237 -12.02 4.66 6.86
CA LEU A 237 -11.26 4.48 8.09
C LEU A 237 -12.14 4.72 9.31
N HIS A 238 -12.11 3.80 10.28
CA HIS A 238 -12.89 3.95 11.51
C HIS A 238 -12.27 5.03 12.41
N PRO A 239 -13.07 5.92 13.04
CA PRO A 239 -12.55 6.99 13.90
C PRO A 239 -11.69 6.48 15.07
N GLU A 240 -11.99 5.30 15.62
CA GLU A 240 -11.22 4.73 16.74
C GLU A 240 -9.79 4.35 16.36
N HIS A 241 -9.52 4.08 15.08
CA HIS A 241 -8.18 3.72 14.62
C HIS A 241 -7.26 4.92 14.43
N LEU A 242 -7.82 6.14 14.34
CA LEU A 242 -7.06 7.33 13.98
C LEU A 242 -5.91 7.60 14.93
N HIS A 243 -6.16 7.51 16.24
CA HIS A 243 -5.14 7.73 17.26
C HIS A 243 -4.03 6.67 17.17
N ALA A 244 -4.40 5.39 17.16
CA ALA A 244 -3.44 4.30 17.13
C ALA A 244 -2.58 4.30 15.84
N LEU A 245 -3.18 4.60 14.69
CA LEU A 245 -2.44 4.73 13.43
C LEU A 245 -1.51 5.95 13.43
N PHE A 246 -1.93 7.08 14.01
CA PHE A 246 -1.09 8.26 14.11
C PHE A 246 0.14 7.99 14.99
N VAL A 247 -0.06 7.38 16.16
CA VAL A 247 1.04 6.97 17.06
C VAL A 247 1.94 5.94 16.40
N LEU A 248 1.39 4.93 15.71
CA LEU A 248 2.19 3.97 14.94
C LEU A 248 3.04 4.66 13.89
N GLY A 249 2.49 5.66 13.17
CA GLY A 249 3.24 6.46 12.21
C GLY A 249 4.41 7.19 12.85
N ILE A 250 4.23 7.75 14.06
CA ILE A 250 5.30 8.42 14.82
C ILE A 250 6.38 7.42 15.21
N GLU A 251 6.02 6.29 15.80
CA GLU A 251 6.98 5.26 16.24
C GLU A 251 7.73 4.63 15.05
N ALA A 252 7.07 4.48 13.89
CA ALA A 252 7.70 3.97 12.68
C ALA A 252 8.83 4.88 12.14
N LEU A 253 8.91 6.16 12.54
CA LEU A 253 10.05 7.03 12.19
C LEU A 253 11.35 6.63 12.89
N ARG A 254 11.27 5.83 13.97
CA ARG A 254 12.44 5.35 14.72
C ARG A 254 13.07 4.11 14.08
N LEU A 255 12.37 3.46 13.17
CA LEU A 255 12.85 2.27 12.46
C LEU A 255 13.99 2.64 11.49
N PRO A 256 14.96 1.75 11.28
CA PRO A 256 16.15 2.05 10.47
C PRO A 256 15.89 1.99 8.96
N GLU A 257 14.85 1.29 8.50
CA GLU A 257 14.63 1.04 7.07
C GLU A 257 14.13 2.29 6.33
N GLU A 258 14.84 2.66 5.27
CA GLU A 258 14.52 3.84 4.46
C GLU A 258 13.09 3.82 3.90
N SER A 259 12.63 2.66 3.44
CA SER A 259 11.28 2.50 2.88
C SER A 259 10.19 2.69 3.92
N THR A 260 10.41 2.21 5.16
CA THR A 260 9.46 2.37 6.26
C THR A 260 9.36 3.82 6.70
N ILE A 261 10.51 4.51 6.84
CA ILE A 261 10.54 5.94 7.19
C ILE A 261 9.81 6.77 6.12
N LYS A 262 10.06 6.50 4.83
CA LYS A 262 9.36 7.18 3.73
C LYS A 262 7.84 6.96 3.78
N SER A 263 7.40 5.73 4.05
CA SER A 263 5.98 5.41 4.21
C SER A 263 5.36 6.10 5.43
N ALA A 264 6.07 6.15 6.56
CA ALA A 264 5.64 6.86 7.77
C ALA A 264 5.53 8.37 7.55
N SER A 265 6.57 9.00 6.99
CA SER A 265 6.55 10.43 6.64
C SER A 265 5.44 10.77 5.66
N SER A 266 5.22 9.92 4.64
CA SER A 266 4.14 10.12 3.67
C SER A 266 2.76 10.05 4.33
N PHE A 267 2.53 9.04 5.17
CA PHE A 267 1.28 8.90 5.92
C PHE A 267 1.02 10.10 6.83
N LEU A 268 1.99 10.45 7.68
CA LEU A 268 1.86 11.55 8.64
C LEU A 268 1.64 12.90 7.93
N ASN A 269 2.33 13.16 6.82
CA ASN A 269 2.11 14.37 6.02
C ASN A 269 0.67 14.45 5.50
N HIS A 270 0.11 13.36 4.95
CA HIS A 270 -1.28 13.35 4.48
C HIS A 270 -2.26 13.44 5.65
N PHE A 271 -1.96 12.85 6.80
CA PHE A 271 -2.77 12.96 8.01
C PHE A 271 -2.84 14.42 8.50
N LEU A 272 -1.71 15.12 8.55
CA LEU A 272 -1.64 16.54 8.92
C LEU A 272 -2.39 17.44 7.94
N GLN A 273 -2.32 17.16 6.64
CA GLN A 273 -3.06 17.91 5.64
C GLN A 273 -4.57 17.70 5.81
N LEU A 274 -4.99 16.44 6.01
CA LEU A 274 -6.40 16.10 6.21
C LEU A 274 -6.95 16.69 7.52
N SER A 275 -6.16 16.76 8.58
CA SER A 275 -6.57 17.35 9.85
C SER A 275 -6.80 18.85 9.81
N ARG A 276 -6.36 19.53 8.74
CA ARG A 276 -6.66 20.95 8.48
C ARG A 276 -7.71 21.15 7.39
N ASP A 277 -8.16 20.08 6.75
CA ASP A 277 -9.25 20.13 5.78
C ASP A 277 -10.61 20.22 6.51
N TYR A 278 -11.59 20.91 5.92
CA TYR A 278 -12.92 21.09 6.50
C TYR A 278 -13.67 19.76 6.70
N LYS A 279 -13.29 18.72 5.94
CA LYS A 279 -13.82 17.36 6.05
C LYS A 279 -13.14 16.52 7.13
N GLY A 280 -11.99 16.95 7.65
CA GLY A 280 -11.14 16.18 8.55
C GLY A 280 -11.20 16.60 10.01
N VAL A 281 -12.31 17.18 10.47
CA VAL A 281 -12.46 17.70 11.85
C VAL A 281 -12.08 16.67 12.93
N ILE A 282 -12.37 15.38 12.70
CA ILE A 282 -12.04 14.30 13.64
C ILE A 282 -10.53 14.00 13.76
N TYR A 283 -9.71 14.43 12.80
CA TYR A 283 -8.26 14.19 12.79
C TYR A 283 -7.50 15.25 13.60
N GLU A 284 -8.02 16.48 13.68
CA GLU A 284 -7.35 17.58 14.38
C GLU A 284 -7.07 17.28 15.87
N PRO A 285 -8.02 16.76 16.67
CA PRO A 285 -7.78 16.45 18.08
C PRO A 285 -6.65 15.43 18.26
N VAL A 286 -6.57 14.44 17.37
CA VAL A 286 -5.52 13.41 17.41
C VAL A 286 -4.14 14.01 17.24
N VAL A 287 -3.98 14.95 16.29
CA VAL A 287 -2.70 15.63 16.08
C VAL A 287 -2.34 16.48 17.31
N ARG A 288 -3.27 17.31 17.80
CA ARG A 288 -3.02 18.21 18.93
C ARG A 288 -2.55 17.44 20.17
N GLN A 289 -3.29 16.40 20.56
CA GLN A 289 -2.98 15.56 21.73
C GLN A 289 -1.60 14.89 21.64
N ASN A 290 -1.12 14.58 20.45
CA ASN A 290 0.14 13.87 20.22
C ASN A 290 1.28 14.80 19.77
N THR A 291 1.09 16.13 19.73
CA THR A 291 2.09 17.08 19.20
C THR A 291 3.43 17.00 19.94
N GLU A 292 3.40 16.92 21.27
CA GLU A 292 4.62 16.78 22.07
C GLU A 292 5.35 15.47 21.78
N HIS A 293 4.62 14.35 21.79
CA HIS A 293 5.20 13.04 21.49
C HIS A 293 5.80 13.00 20.08
N PHE A 294 5.11 13.60 19.11
CA PHE A 294 5.55 13.68 17.73
C PHE A 294 6.85 14.49 17.60
N LEU A 295 6.90 15.68 18.19
CA LEU A 295 8.09 16.54 18.13
C LEU A 295 9.28 15.90 18.87
N ARG A 296 9.03 15.25 20.01
CA ARG A 296 10.06 14.48 20.73
C ARG A 296 10.63 13.36 19.85
N THR A 297 9.77 12.59 19.19
CA THR A 297 10.22 11.53 18.31
C THR A 297 11.02 12.07 17.13
N ILE A 298 10.57 13.17 16.48
CA ILE A 298 11.31 13.83 15.41
C ILE A 298 12.72 14.20 15.87
N ILE A 299 12.86 14.92 17.00
CA ILE A 299 14.17 15.36 17.50
C ILE A 299 15.07 14.17 17.84
N THR A 300 14.51 13.11 18.43
CA THR A 300 15.23 11.87 18.72
C THR A 300 15.76 11.22 17.44
N CYS A 301 14.94 11.17 16.38
CA CYS A 301 15.34 10.62 15.10
C CYS A 301 16.40 11.50 14.41
N ILE A 302 16.32 12.83 14.52
CA ILE A 302 17.36 13.72 13.98
C ILE A 302 18.73 13.40 14.58
N CYS A 303 18.77 13.15 15.90
CA CYS A 303 20.01 12.83 16.59
C CYS A 303 20.54 11.43 16.23
N ASN A 304 19.66 10.42 16.21
CA ASN A 304 20.06 9.01 16.23
C ASN A 304 19.89 8.25 14.90
N SER A 305 19.05 8.71 13.97
CA SER A 305 18.70 7.94 12.76
C SER A 305 19.71 8.10 11.61
N PRO A 306 19.75 7.16 10.65
CA PRO A 306 20.64 7.25 9.48
C PRO A 306 20.43 8.53 8.65
N ARG A 307 21.45 8.97 7.89
CA ARG A 307 21.38 10.25 7.14
C ARG A 307 20.24 10.34 6.13
N HIS A 308 19.89 9.22 5.50
CA HIS A 308 18.80 9.18 4.53
C HIS A 308 17.43 9.52 5.15
N SER A 309 17.26 9.41 6.47
CA SER A 309 16.01 9.74 7.16
C SER A 309 15.82 11.24 7.38
N LEU A 310 16.90 12.03 7.35
CA LEU A 310 16.85 13.45 7.69
C LEU A 310 15.99 14.28 6.72
N VAL A 311 15.99 13.92 5.44
CA VAL A 311 15.18 14.61 4.43
C VAL A 311 13.68 14.38 4.66
N PRO A 312 13.16 13.13 4.73
CA PRO A 312 11.76 12.88 5.09
C PRO A 312 11.33 13.48 6.43
N ILE A 313 12.22 13.46 7.44
CA ILE A 313 11.95 14.03 8.76
C ILE A 313 11.86 15.56 8.71
N GLY A 314 12.78 16.21 7.97
CA GLY A 314 12.77 17.66 7.78
C GLY A 314 11.54 18.17 7.05
N GLU A 315 11.10 17.47 6.01
CA GLU A 315 9.85 17.77 5.31
C GLU A 315 8.63 17.62 6.22
N LEU A 316 8.61 16.58 7.05
CA LEU A 316 7.53 16.34 8.00
C LEU A 316 7.48 17.41 9.11
N LEU A 317 8.63 17.79 9.65
CA LEU A 317 8.75 18.87 10.62
C LEU A 317 8.27 20.20 10.03
N TYR A 318 8.63 20.50 8.78
CA TYR A 318 8.12 21.68 8.08
C TYR A 318 6.60 21.65 7.94
N SER A 319 6.00 20.52 7.54
CA SER A 319 4.55 20.38 7.46
C SER A 319 3.87 20.62 8.81
N LEU A 320 4.44 20.08 9.91
CA LEU A 320 3.93 20.29 11.26
C LEU A 320 3.98 21.78 11.63
N CYS A 321 5.12 22.45 11.43
CA CYS A 321 5.26 23.87 11.74
C CYS A 321 4.35 24.75 10.86
N LYS A 322 4.21 24.42 9.57
CA LYS A 322 3.34 25.16 8.66
C LYS A 322 1.86 25.06 9.05
N LEU A 323 1.41 23.87 9.45
CA LEU A 323 0.00 23.60 9.72
C LEU A 323 -0.39 23.85 11.19
N TYR A 324 0.55 23.73 12.13
CA TYR A 324 0.32 23.80 13.57
C TYR A 324 1.24 24.82 14.29
N GLY A 325 1.90 25.72 13.56
CA GLY A 325 2.85 26.74 14.08
C GLY A 325 2.29 27.84 14.99
N GLY A 326 1.18 27.57 15.67
CA GLY A 326 0.58 28.48 16.66
C GLY A 326 1.27 28.44 18.03
N PRO A 327 0.67 29.09 19.04
CA PRO A 327 1.24 29.21 20.38
C PRO A 327 1.43 27.85 21.08
N GLU A 328 0.60 26.86 20.74
CA GLU A 328 0.69 25.49 21.28
C GLU A 328 2.01 24.82 20.90
N LEU A 329 2.39 24.84 19.62
CA LEU A 329 3.65 24.25 19.16
C LEU A 329 4.86 24.98 19.75
N VAL A 330 4.79 26.32 19.87
CA VAL A 330 5.84 27.13 20.53
C VAL A 330 6.01 26.75 21.99
N ALA A 331 4.92 26.53 22.72
CA ALA A 331 4.96 26.09 24.11
C ALA A 331 5.60 24.69 24.24
N VAL A 332 5.28 23.77 23.32
CA VAL A 332 5.91 22.45 23.27
C VAL A 332 7.41 22.58 22.99
N PHE A 333 7.84 23.37 22.00
CA PHE A 333 9.27 23.61 21.74
C PHE A 333 10.00 24.14 22.99
N ARG A 334 9.43 25.13 23.69
CA ARG A 334 10.00 25.65 24.94
C ARG A 334 10.14 24.57 26.01
N LYS A 335 9.11 23.74 26.19
CA LYS A 335 9.14 22.61 27.13
C LYS A 335 10.26 21.62 26.80
N LEU A 336 10.53 21.38 25.50
CA LEU A 336 11.62 20.51 25.06
C LEU A 336 13.00 21.16 25.20
N GLU A 337 13.10 22.48 25.06
CA GLU A 337 14.32 23.22 25.33
C GLU A 337 14.73 23.13 26.81
N GLU A 338 13.77 23.20 27.73
CA GLU A 338 13.97 23.13 29.18
C GLU A 338 14.29 21.70 29.67
N ASP A 339 14.00 20.68 28.87
CA ASP A 339 14.25 19.28 29.21
C ASP A 339 15.71 18.89 28.91
N ASP A 340 16.58 19.05 29.92
CA ASP A 340 18.01 18.69 29.82
C ASP A 340 18.27 17.19 29.71
N LYS A 341 17.29 16.34 30.04
CA LYS A 341 17.41 14.88 29.91
C LYS A 341 17.11 14.38 28.50
N PHE A 342 16.47 15.22 27.68
CA PHE A 342 15.89 14.79 26.41
C PHE A 342 16.89 14.74 25.25
N MET A 343 17.98 15.52 25.29
CA MET A 343 19.03 15.49 24.28
C MET A 343 20.38 15.19 24.92
N PRO A 344 21.08 14.10 24.53
CA PRO A 344 22.34 13.72 25.15
C PRO A 344 23.40 14.82 24.99
N GLY A 345 24.27 14.93 26.00
CA GLY A 345 25.01 16.13 26.43
C GLY A 345 25.98 16.84 25.47
N ARG A 346 25.90 16.61 24.15
CA ARG A 346 26.65 17.36 23.13
C ARG A 346 25.92 18.59 22.61
N ILE A 347 24.59 18.63 22.71
CA ILE A 347 23.78 19.75 22.22
C ILE A 347 23.63 20.78 23.33
N LYS A 348 24.16 21.99 23.12
CA LYS A 348 24.05 23.09 24.11
C LYS A 348 22.70 23.76 24.01
N GLN A 349 22.31 24.48 25.07
CA GLN A 349 21.06 25.26 25.08
C GLN A 349 20.99 26.30 23.94
N ALA A 350 22.13 26.86 23.53
CA ALA A 350 22.22 27.77 22.39
C ALA A 350 21.86 27.07 21.06
N ASP A 351 22.28 25.82 20.88
CA ASP A 351 21.99 25.03 19.67
C ASP A 351 20.50 24.68 19.60
N LYS A 352 19.89 24.33 20.74
CA LYS A 352 18.44 24.09 20.83
C LYS A 352 17.63 25.32 20.40
N ARG A 353 17.98 26.50 20.93
CA ARG A 353 17.31 27.78 20.59
C ARG A 353 17.50 28.17 19.13
N LYS A 354 18.72 27.98 18.60
CA LYS A 354 19.03 28.24 17.19
C LYS A 354 18.17 27.35 16.29
N PHE A 355 18.05 26.06 16.63
CA PHE A 355 17.23 25.12 15.89
C PHE A 355 15.74 25.48 15.93
N ALA A 356 15.18 25.73 17.12
CA ALA A 356 13.76 26.10 17.26
C ALA A 356 13.42 27.37 16.46
N THR A 357 14.29 28.38 16.51
CA THR A 357 14.13 29.63 15.74
C THR A 357 14.20 29.38 14.24
N ALA A 358 15.17 28.56 13.77
CA ALA A 358 15.35 28.25 12.37
C ALA A 358 14.17 27.45 11.77
N VAL A 359 13.61 26.52 12.54
CA VAL A 359 12.49 25.68 12.11
C VAL A 359 11.17 26.47 12.10
N MET A 360 10.88 27.21 13.17
CA MET A 360 9.63 28.00 13.27
C MET A 360 9.59 29.17 12.30
N GLY A 361 10.75 29.78 11.98
CA GLY A 361 10.88 30.86 11.01
C GLY A 361 11.12 30.39 9.57
N SER A 362 11.07 29.08 9.30
CA SER A 362 11.44 28.53 8.00
C SER A 362 10.43 28.87 6.92
N SER A 363 10.92 29.41 5.79
CA SER A 363 10.08 29.73 4.63
C SER A 363 9.76 28.51 3.74
N GLY A 364 10.45 27.38 3.93
CA GLY A 364 10.27 26.20 3.07
C GLY A 364 10.94 24.93 3.60
N SER A 365 10.53 23.77 3.08
CA SER A 365 11.02 22.47 3.55
C SER A 365 12.54 22.33 3.45
N LYS A 366 13.16 22.84 2.38
CA LYS A 366 14.63 22.80 2.20
C LYS A 366 15.38 23.49 3.33
N ALA A 367 14.90 24.65 3.79
CA ALA A 367 15.51 25.39 4.88
C ALA A 367 15.32 24.66 6.23
N THR A 368 14.15 24.03 6.43
CA THR A 368 13.91 23.18 7.61
C THR A 368 14.84 21.95 7.60
N THR A 369 14.98 21.28 6.45
CA THR A 369 15.88 20.13 6.30
C THR A 369 17.35 20.49 6.50
N ALA A 370 17.77 21.70 6.08
CA ALA A 370 19.10 22.21 6.39
C ALA A 370 19.30 22.38 7.91
N ALA A 371 18.36 23.01 8.61
CA ALA A 371 18.41 23.14 10.07
C ALA A 371 18.41 21.78 10.80
N VAL A 372 17.66 20.81 10.29
CA VAL A 372 17.66 19.42 10.76
C VAL A 372 19.03 18.76 10.56
N THR A 373 19.66 18.98 9.40
CA THR A 373 20.98 18.44 9.08
C THR A 373 22.04 19.05 9.99
N ASP A 374 22.01 20.36 10.20
CA ASP A 374 22.91 21.06 11.12
C ASP A 374 22.81 20.51 12.54
N LEU A 375 21.58 20.34 13.06
CA LEU A 375 21.35 19.77 14.38
C LEU A 375 21.87 18.33 14.47
N ALA A 376 21.64 17.51 13.44
CA ALA A 376 22.17 16.16 13.36
C ALA A 376 23.71 16.13 13.42
N LEU A 377 24.38 17.06 12.74
CA LEU A 377 25.85 17.17 12.77
C LEU A 377 26.37 17.57 14.16
N VAL A 378 25.71 18.51 14.83
CA VAL A 378 26.03 18.92 16.20
C VAL A 378 25.84 17.75 17.17
N SER A 379 24.71 17.06 17.09
CA SER A 379 24.38 15.92 17.95
C SER A 379 25.43 14.79 17.87
N ARG A 380 25.97 14.57 16.67
CA ARG A 380 26.97 13.52 16.39
C ARG A 380 28.41 13.98 16.64
N GLY A 381 28.64 15.26 16.93
CA GLY A 381 29.97 15.83 17.18
C GLY A 381 30.84 15.95 15.92
N VAL A 382 30.23 16.00 14.74
CA VAL A 382 30.93 16.15 13.44
C VAL A 382 30.76 17.55 12.84
N ALA A 383 30.06 18.45 13.52
CA ALA A 383 29.95 19.85 13.13
C ALA A 383 31.35 20.50 13.05
N GLY A 384 31.68 21.09 11.89
CA GLY A 384 32.98 21.75 11.66
C GLY A 384 34.12 20.83 11.23
N THR A 385 33.87 19.52 11.03
CA THR A 385 34.85 18.60 10.42
C THR A 385 34.73 18.62 8.89
N GLU A 386 35.80 18.30 8.15
CA GLU A 386 35.74 18.13 6.67
C GLU A 386 34.64 17.15 6.25
N TYR A 387 34.42 16.11 7.08
CA TYR A 387 33.37 15.14 6.92
C TYR A 387 31.96 15.72 7.13
N GLY A 388 31.80 16.66 8.07
CA GLY A 388 30.57 17.43 8.26
C GLY A 388 30.28 18.40 7.12
N ALA A 389 31.33 19.05 6.57
CA ALA A 389 31.23 19.97 5.45
C ALA A 389 30.78 19.27 4.15
N ALA A 390 31.33 18.08 3.87
CA ALA A 390 30.90 17.24 2.73
C ALA A 390 29.45 16.74 2.85
N THR A 391 28.89 16.71 4.06
CA THR A 391 27.50 16.28 4.31
C THR A 391 26.47 17.40 4.37
N ALA A 392 26.88 18.63 4.71
CA ALA A 392 26.01 19.81 4.71
C ALA A 392 25.75 20.32 3.27
N HIS A 393 26.72 20.12 2.38
CA HIS A 393 26.64 20.45 0.96
C HIS A 393 27.02 19.23 0.13
N PRO A 394 26.06 18.40 -0.34
CA PRO A 394 26.40 17.39 -1.33
C PRO A 394 26.98 18.12 -2.55
N PRO A 395 28.12 17.65 -3.11
CA PRO A 395 28.69 18.28 -4.29
C PRO A 395 27.64 18.27 -5.41
N PRO A 396 27.53 19.35 -6.21
CA PRO A 396 26.73 19.30 -7.42
C PRO A 396 27.30 18.18 -8.29
N PHE A 397 26.47 17.18 -8.57
CA PHE A 397 26.85 16.06 -9.41
C PHE A 397 27.43 16.58 -10.74
N LEU A 398 28.64 16.12 -11.07
CA LEU A 398 29.18 16.14 -12.43
C LEU A 398 28.50 15.05 -13.27
#